data_AF-A0A1V3PPR8-F1
#
_entry.id   AF-A0A1V3PPR8-F1
#
_cell.length_a   1.000
_cell.length_b   1.000
_cell.length_c   1.000
_cell.angle_alpha   90.00
_cell.angle_beta   90.00
_cell.angle_gamma   90.00
#
_symmetry.space_group_name_H-M   'P 1'
#
loop_
_entity.id
_entity.type
_entity.pdbx_description
1 polymer ?
#
loop_
_entity_poly.entity_id
_entity_poly.type
_entity_poly.pdbx_seq_one_letter_code
_entity_poly.pdbx_strand_id
1 'polypeptide(L)'
;MRQLVKLQSHSWRQSGSIMLWRYVENRRNFPGWNFTANVEGCASLIALLDAFTKDDIPVSRTLTITAPTPAALANVNNRSAASVAPVKLRMSFSAVLSKWAFSESIDPAEFSIGAEWLPLFRQAIADIHAGKDDYSIGPSGSSMLWVWRQPAA
;
A
#
# COMPACT_ATOMS: atom_id res chain seq x y z
N MET A 1 18.72 -14.53 -30.48
CA MET A 1 18.74 -13.35 -29.57
C MET A 1 17.45 -13.34 -28.77
N ARG A 2 17.49 -13.36 -27.43
CA ARG A 2 16.29 -13.09 -26.62
C ARG A 2 16.15 -11.58 -26.50
N GLN A 3 15.09 -11.02 -27.08
CA GLN A 3 14.71 -9.64 -26.84
C GLN A 3 14.27 -9.54 -25.38
N LEU A 4 15.00 -8.77 -24.57
CA LEU A 4 14.56 -8.45 -23.21
C LEU A 4 13.27 -7.65 -23.32
N VAL A 5 12.15 -8.24 -22.90
CA VAL A 5 10.88 -7.53 -22.78
C VAL A 5 11.06 -6.47 -21.71
N LYS A 6 10.93 -5.19 -22.09
CA LYS A 6 11.02 -4.08 -21.16
C LYS A 6 9.71 -3.99 -20.40
N LEU A 7 9.75 -4.36 -19.12
CA LEU A 7 8.59 -4.27 -18.22
C LEU A 7 8.19 -2.81 -17.98
N GLN A 8 6.90 -2.52 -18.09
CA GLN A 8 6.33 -1.21 -17.79
C GLN A 8 6.55 -0.86 -16.32
N SER A 9 6.39 -1.84 -15.42
CA SER A 9 6.61 -1.64 -13.99
C SER A 9 8.05 -1.25 -13.70
N HIS A 10 9.05 -1.60 -14.51
CA HIS A 10 10.45 -1.19 -14.35
C HIS A 10 10.72 0.25 -14.83
N SER A 11 9.89 0.76 -15.72
CA SER A 11 9.93 2.15 -16.19
C SER A 11 9.25 3.10 -15.21
N TRP A 12 8.34 2.60 -14.38
CA TRP A 12 7.68 3.36 -13.32
C TRP A 12 8.69 4.01 -12.36
N ARG A 13 8.34 5.20 -11.88
CA ARG A 13 9.05 5.95 -10.85
C ARG A 13 8.03 6.48 -9.87
N GLN A 14 8.33 6.35 -8.58
CA GLN A 14 7.47 6.87 -7.53
C GLN A 14 7.41 8.39 -7.60
N SER A 15 6.21 8.93 -7.41
CA SER A 15 5.95 10.34 -7.14
C SER A 15 4.99 10.47 -5.95
N GLY A 16 5.00 11.62 -5.29
CA GLY A 16 4.19 11.86 -4.11
C GLY A 16 4.62 11.11 -2.85
N SER A 17 3.86 11.31 -1.78
CA SER A 17 4.07 10.69 -0.48
C SER A 17 3.10 9.53 -0.26
N ILE A 18 3.63 8.47 0.33
CA ILE A 18 2.90 7.27 0.69
C ILE A 18 3.25 6.95 2.14
N MET A 19 2.25 6.84 3.00
CA MET A 19 2.43 6.50 4.40
C MET A 19 1.90 5.10 4.64
N LEU A 20 2.65 4.32 5.41
CA LEU A 20 2.30 2.96 5.79
C LEU A 20 2.75 2.74 7.24
N TRP A 21 1.86 2.26 8.10
CA TRP A 21 2.17 2.02 9.50
C TRP A 21 1.37 0.87 10.11
N ARG A 22 1.80 0.40 11.27
CA ARG A 22 1.02 -0.48 12.16
C ARG A 22 0.98 0.11 13.55
N TYR A 23 -0.16 0.02 14.22
CA TYR A 23 -0.23 0.30 15.64
C TYR A 23 0.40 -0.85 16.45
N VAL A 24 1.20 -0.49 17.45
CA VAL A 24 1.82 -1.45 18.38
C VAL A 24 0.80 -1.91 19.42
N GLU A 25 0.00 -0.98 19.93
CA GLU A 25 -0.87 -1.21 21.10
C GLU A 25 -2.36 -1.37 20.74
N ASN A 26 -2.84 -0.69 19.70
CA ASN A 26 -4.27 -0.71 19.31
C ASN A 26 -4.59 -1.73 18.19
N ARG A 27 -4.06 -2.95 18.33
CA ARG A 27 -4.27 -4.03 17.33
C ARG A 27 -5.67 -4.63 17.36
N ARG A 28 -6.44 -4.40 18.43
CA ARG A 28 -7.84 -4.87 18.54
C ARG A 28 -8.77 -4.11 17.59
N ASN A 29 -8.62 -2.78 17.50
CA ASN A 29 -9.51 -1.95 16.70
C ASN A 29 -8.99 -1.76 15.27
N PHE A 30 -7.66 -1.68 15.11
CA PHE A 30 -7.02 -1.50 13.80
C PHE A 30 -5.93 -2.57 13.57
N PRO A 31 -6.33 -3.85 13.41
CA PRO A 31 -5.37 -4.91 13.15
C PRO A 31 -4.73 -4.70 11.77
N GLY A 32 -3.48 -5.15 11.64
CA GLY A 32 -2.76 -5.13 10.38
C GLY A 32 -2.12 -3.79 10.05
N TRP A 33 -2.09 -3.47 8.75
CA TRP A 33 -1.42 -2.33 8.17
C TRP A 33 -2.39 -1.18 7.92
N ASN A 34 -1.89 0.03 8.00
CA ASN A 34 -2.64 1.28 7.83
C ASN A 34 -1.96 2.11 6.76
N PHE A 35 -2.73 2.71 5.87
CA PHE A 35 -2.19 3.28 4.65
C PHE A 35 -2.95 4.55 4.22
N THR A 36 -2.19 5.51 3.73
CA THR A 36 -2.69 6.70 3.02
C THR A 36 -1.64 7.20 2.03
N ALA A 37 -2.03 8.03 1.07
CA ALA A 37 -1.13 8.71 0.16
C ALA A 37 -1.67 10.08 -0.23
N ASN A 38 -0.80 11.01 -0.59
CA ASN A 38 -1.23 12.28 -1.18
C ASN A 38 -1.73 12.07 -2.64
N VAL A 39 -2.20 13.14 -3.29
CA VAL A 39 -2.75 13.07 -4.65
C VAL A 39 -1.76 12.46 -5.64
N GLU A 40 -0.50 12.93 -5.64
CA GLU A 40 0.53 12.41 -6.52
C GLU A 40 0.89 10.96 -6.17
N GLY A 41 0.89 10.60 -4.89
CA GLY A 41 1.15 9.24 -4.40
C GLY A 41 0.07 8.25 -4.82
N CYS A 42 -1.20 8.66 -4.77
CA CYS A 42 -2.33 7.88 -5.27
C CYS A 42 -2.20 7.62 -6.77
N ALA A 43 -1.96 8.68 -7.56
CA ALA A 43 -1.76 8.56 -9.00
C ALA A 43 -0.55 7.67 -9.33
N SER A 44 0.55 7.83 -8.60
CA SER A 44 1.77 7.04 -8.75
C SER A 44 1.52 5.56 -8.47
N LEU A 45 0.76 5.23 -7.42
CA LEU A 45 0.44 3.85 -7.08
C LEU A 45 -0.49 3.20 -8.09
N ILE A 46 -1.54 3.91 -8.53
CA ILE A 46 -2.43 3.42 -9.57
C ILE A 46 -1.64 3.10 -10.84
N ALA A 47 -0.72 3.98 -11.25
CA ALA A 47 0.16 3.73 -12.40
C ALA A 47 1.06 2.50 -12.22
N LEU A 48 1.51 2.20 -10.99
CA LEU A 48 2.27 0.98 -10.70
C LEU A 48 1.39 -0.26 -10.83
N LEU A 49 0.17 -0.25 -10.30
CA LEU A 49 -0.77 -1.38 -10.39
C LEU A 49 -1.17 -1.64 -11.85
N ASP A 50 -1.48 -0.58 -12.61
CA ASP A 50 -1.77 -0.68 -14.03
C ASP A 50 -0.57 -1.24 -14.82
N ALA A 51 0.66 -0.92 -14.39
CA ALA A 51 1.87 -1.49 -14.99
C ALA A 51 2.06 -2.97 -14.64
N PHE A 52 1.75 -3.41 -13.41
CA PHE A 52 1.75 -4.84 -13.06
C PHE A 52 0.73 -5.63 -13.89
N THR A 53 -0.49 -5.09 -14.06
CA THR A 53 -1.50 -5.72 -14.93
C THR A 53 -1.02 -5.86 -16.37
N LYS A 54 -0.30 -4.86 -16.91
CA LYS A 54 0.21 -4.91 -18.28
C LYS A 54 1.43 -5.82 -18.46
N ASP A 55 2.28 -5.91 -17.45
CA ASP A 55 3.43 -6.81 -17.46
C ASP A 55 3.01 -8.27 -17.37
N ASP A 56 1.93 -8.56 -16.63
CA ASP A 56 1.27 -9.88 -16.48
C ASP A 56 2.24 -11.03 -16.14
N ILE A 57 3.33 -10.71 -15.45
CA ILE A 57 4.31 -11.67 -14.96
C ILE A 57 4.77 -11.29 -13.56
N PRO A 58 5.19 -12.26 -12.71
CA PRO A 58 5.73 -11.94 -11.40
C PRO A 58 6.87 -10.93 -11.45
N VAL A 59 6.67 -9.81 -10.76
CA VAL A 59 7.62 -8.68 -10.74
C VAL A 59 7.47 -7.93 -9.43
N SER A 60 8.50 -7.19 -9.01
CA SER A 60 8.42 -6.38 -7.80
C SER A 60 9.02 -4.99 -8.00
N ARG A 61 8.48 -4.02 -7.27
CA ARG A 61 9.02 -2.67 -7.15
C ARG A 61 9.11 -2.28 -5.68
N THR A 62 10.18 -1.56 -5.35
CA THR A 62 10.34 -0.98 -4.02
C THR A 62 9.84 0.46 -4.02
N LEU A 63 9.01 0.77 -3.03
CA LEU A 63 8.50 2.09 -2.74
C LEU A 63 9.23 2.63 -1.52
N THR A 64 9.53 3.93 -1.54
CA THR A 64 9.94 4.66 -0.34
C THR A 64 8.70 5.04 0.44
N ILE A 65 8.69 4.78 1.74
CA ILE A 65 7.59 5.12 2.63
C ILE A 65 7.94 6.40 3.40
N THR A 66 7.02 7.34 3.38
CA THR A 66 7.06 8.56 4.18
C THR A 66 6.57 8.23 5.59
N ALA A 67 7.27 8.73 6.61
CA ALA A 67 6.81 8.59 7.99
C ALA A 67 5.40 9.19 8.15
N PRO A 68 4.49 8.52 8.89
CA PRO A 68 3.15 9.04 9.12
C PRO A 68 3.21 10.33 9.92
N THR A 69 2.43 11.34 9.52
CA THR A 69 2.32 12.59 10.28
C THR A 69 1.43 12.42 11.50
N PRO A 70 1.54 13.28 12.53
CA PRO A 70 0.61 13.27 13.66
C PRO A 70 -0.86 13.36 13.22
N ALA A 71 -1.15 14.13 12.17
CA ALA A 71 -2.49 14.23 11.60
C ALA A 71 -2.98 12.89 11.01
N ALA A 72 -2.11 12.14 10.31
CA ALA A 72 -2.48 10.84 9.74
C ALA A 72 -2.74 9.80 10.83
N LEU A 73 -1.97 9.84 11.93
CA LEU A 73 -2.17 8.99 13.10
C LEU A 73 -3.43 9.36 13.90
N ALA A 74 -3.86 10.62 13.84
CA ALA A 74 -4.99 11.15 14.58
C ALA A 74 -6.37 10.80 13.99
N ASN A 75 -6.44 10.28 12.76
CA ASN A 75 -7.70 9.97 12.06
C ASN A 75 -8.65 9.05 12.87
N VAL A 76 -8.11 8.28 13.82
CA VAL A 76 -8.85 7.35 14.68
C VAL A 76 -8.90 7.76 16.15
N ASN A 77 -8.75 9.06 16.46
CA ASN A 77 -8.58 9.58 17.83
C ASN A 77 -7.43 8.91 18.62
N ASN A 78 -6.53 8.23 17.91
CA ASN A 78 -5.47 7.41 18.48
C ASN A 78 -4.15 8.20 18.56
N ARG A 79 -4.26 9.49 18.90
CA ARG A 79 -3.19 10.51 18.79
C ARG A 79 -1.91 10.17 19.56
N SER A 80 -2.00 9.28 20.54
CA SER A 80 -0.90 8.84 21.41
C SER A 80 -0.50 7.38 21.20
N ALA A 81 -1.15 6.63 20.31
CA ALA A 81 -0.85 5.22 20.14
C ALA A 81 0.52 5.05 19.46
N ALA A 82 1.38 4.23 20.07
CA ALA A 82 2.64 3.86 19.48
C ALA A 82 2.42 3.20 18.11
N SER A 83 3.13 3.68 17.10
CA SER A 83 3.08 3.16 15.73
C SER A 83 4.48 2.89 15.20
N VAL A 84 4.58 1.87 14.36
CA VAL A 84 5.80 1.53 13.62
C VAL A 84 5.56 1.71 12.13
N ALA A 85 6.53 2.29 11.43
CA ALA A 85 6.47 2.53 9.99
C ALA A 85 7.76 2.03 9.30
N PRO A 86 7.66 1.26 8.20
CA PRO A 86 8.79 0.94 7.32
C PRO A 86 9.43 2.20 6.74
N VAL A 87 10.70 2.09 6.35
CA VAL A 87 11.31 3.04 5.41
C VAL A 87 11.01 2.61 3.97
N LYS A 88 10.90 1.30 3.72
CA LYS A 88 10.64 0.74 2.39
C LYS A 88 9.50 -0.27 2.39
N LEU A 89 8.73 -0.27 1.30
CA LEU A 89 7.77 -1.32 0.97
C LEU A 89 8.21 -2.00 -0.32
N ARG A 90 8.48 -3.31 -0.27
CA ARG A 90 8.59 -4.13 -1.48
C ARG A 90 7.19 -4.60 -1.87
N MET A 91 6.67 -4.07 -2.97
CA MET A 91 5.40 -4.52 -3.55
C MET A 91 5.69 -5.48 -4.70
N SER A 92 5.02 -6.63 -4.71
CA SER A 92 5.21 -7.67 -5.73
C SER A 92 3.89 -8.13 -6.33
N PHE A 93 3.87 -8.30 -7.64
CA PHE A 93 2.80 -8.99 -8.35
C PHE A 93 3.08 -10.49 -8.33
N SER A 94 2.07 -11.29 -7.97
CA SER A 94 2.17 -12.74 -7.84
C SER A 94 1.46 -13.46 -8.99
N ALA A 95 2.02 -14.59 -9.42
CA ALA A 95 1.32 -15.52 -10.33
C ALA A 95 0.11 -16.21 -9.66
N VAL A 96 0.03 -16.21 -8.31
CA VAL A 96 -1.12 -16.75 -7.60
C VAL A 96 -2.23 -15.68 -7.59
N LEU A 97 -3.31 -15.93 -8.32
CA LEU A 97 -4.37 -14.95 -8.58
C LEU A 97 -5.01 -14.37 -7.30
N SER A 98 -5.26 -15.24 -6.32
CA SER A 98 -5.89 -14.88 -5.04
C SER A 98 -4.90 -14.39 -3.98
N LYS A 99 -3.63 -14.18 -4.34
CA LYS A 99 -2.59 -13.78 -3.38
C LYS A 99 -2.92 -12.42 -2.77
N TRP A 100 -2.97 -12.41 -1.44
CA TRP A 100 -2.89 -11.22 -0.62
C TRP A 100 -2.01 -11.55 0.58
N ALA A 101 -0.80 -11.01 0.62
CA ALA A 101 0.12 -11.26 1.72
C ALA A 101 0.90 -10.01 2.07
N PHE A 102 0.67 -9.52 3.29
CA PHE A 102 1.51 -8.53 3.93
C PHE A 102 2.43 -9.24 4.91
N SER A 103 3.74 -8.97 4.85
CA SER A 103 4.68 -9.56 5.79
C SER A 103 4.56 -8.92 7.18
N GLU A 104 5.02 -9.65 8.18
CA GLU A 104 5.18 -9.11 9.53
C GLU A 104 6.49 -8.31 9.70
N SER A 105 7.39 -8.36 8.72
CA SER A 105 8.61 -7.57 8.69
C SER A 105 8.30 -6.07 8.65
N ILE A 106 9.08 -5.28 9.37
CA ILE A 106 8.96 -3.82 9.37
C ILE A 106 9.86 -3.16 8.34
N ASP A 107 11.06 -3.65 8.02
CA ASP A 107 11.90 -2.97 7.02
C ASP A 107 12.84 -3.92 6.23
N PRO A 108 12.59 -4.12 4.92
CA PRO A 108 11.42 -3.65 4.20
C PRO A 108 10.15 -4.35 4.70
N ALA A 109 9.04 -3.62 4.72
CA ALA A 109 7.73 -4.25 4.68
C ALA A 109 7.56 -4.90 3.30
N GLU A 110 6.87 -6.03 3.23
CA GLU A 110 6.62 -6.73 1.96
C GLU A 110 5.12 -6.90 1.76
N PHE A 111 4.67 -6.59 0.55
CA PHE A 111 3.30 -6.81 0.13
C PHE A 111 3.29 -7.55 -1.21
N SER A 112 2.61 -8.69 -1.25
CA SER A 112 2.44 -9.50 -2.44
C SER A 112 0.96 -9.58 -2.79
N ILE A 113 0.61 -9.21 -4.02
CA ILE A 113 -0.76 -9.11 -4.51
C ILE A 113 -0.92 -9.91 -5.82
N GLY A 114 -2.01 -10.65 -5.91
CA GLY A 114 -2.43 -11.38 -7.09
C GLY A 114 -3.46 -10.62 -7.92
N ALA A 115 -3.74 -11.10 -9.12
CA ALA A 115 -4.60 -10.41 -10.08
C ALA A 115 -6.03 -10.17 -9.59
N GLU A 116 -6.61 -11.03 -8.74
CA GLU A 116 -7.97 -10.86 -8.21
C GLU A 116 -8.09 -9.66 -7.27
N TRP A 117 -7.01 -9.33 -6.56
CA TRP A 117 -6.99 -8.24 -5.59
C TRP A 117 -6.54 -6.90 -6.19
N LEU A 118 -5.90 -6.90 -7.36
CA LEU A 118 -5.42 -5.68 -8.02
C LEU A 118 -6.55 -4.63 -8.23
N PRO A 119 -7.74 -4.98 -8.77
CA PRO A 119 -8.82 -4.01 -8.93
C PRO A 119 -9.31 -3.43 -7.61
N LEU A 120 -9.39 -4.26 -6.56
CA LEU A 120 -9.83 -3.84 -5.23
C LEU A 120 -8.82 -2.88 -4.58
N PHE A 121 -7.53 -3.19 -4.67
CA PHE A 121 -6.49 -2.30 -4.13
C PHE A 121 -6.39 -1.00 -4.93
N ARG A 122 -6.52 -1.08 -6.26
CA ARG A 122 -6.59 0.10 -7.13
C ARG A 122 -7.78 1.00 -6.78
N GLN A 123 -8.95 0.41 -6.54
CA GLN A 123 -10.13 1.15 -6.08
C GLN A 123 -9.88 1.79 -4.72
N ALA A 124 -9.25 1.08 -3.79
CA ALA A 124 -8.95 1.63 -2.47
C ALA A 124 -8.05 2.87 -2.52
N ILE A 125 -7.05 2.87 -3.42
CA ILE A 125 -6.21 4.05 -3.66
C ILE A 125 -7.01 5.20 -4.29
N ALA A 126 -7.92 4.90 -5.23
CA ALA A 126 -8.79 5.90 -5.83
C ALA A 126 -9.76 6.52 -4.80
N ASP A 127 -10.24 5.72 -3.86
CA ASP A 127 -11.11 6.17 -2.78
C ASP A 127 -10.41 7.16 -1.82
N ILE A 128 -9.11 6.97 -1.53
CA ILE A 128 -8.31 7.97 -0.78
C ILE A 128 -8.34 9.31 -1.50
N HIS A 129 -8.11 9.31 -2.82
CA HIS A 129 -8.14 10.53 -3.63
C HIS A 129 -9.53 11.19 -3.64
N ALA A 130 -10.59 10.39 -3.62
CA ALA A 130 -11.96 10.86 -3.52
C ALA A 130 -12.37 11.28 -2.08
N GLY A 131 -11.46 11.17 -1.10
CA GLY A 131 -11.72 11.52 0.30
C GLY A 131 -12.59 10.52 1.06
N LYS A 132 -12.68 9.27 0.58
CA LYS A 132 -13.33 8.16 1.29
C LYS A 132 -12.31 7.38 2.11
N ASP A 133 -12.66 7.05 3.33
CA ASP A 133 -11.79 6.39 4.29
C ASP A 133 -12.55 5.63 5.37
N ASP A 134 -11.82 5.17 6.39
CA ASP A 134 -12.33 4.40 7.53
C ASP A 134 -12.94 3.05 7.12
N TYR A 135 -12.21 2.34 6.26
CA TYR A 135 -12.50 0.97 5.90
C TYR A 135 -11.21 0.19 5.67
N SER A 136 -11.36 -1.11 5.47
CA SER A 136 -10.22 -1.98 5.23
C SER A 136 -10.48 -2.97 4.10
N ILE A 137 -9.38 -3.46 3.52
CA ILE A 137 -9.39 -4.49 2.48
C ILE A 137 -8.41 -5.62 2.82
N GLY A 138 -8.60 -6.77 2.17
CA GLY A 138 -7.80 -7.97 2.36
C GLY A 138 -8.41 -8.96 3.35
N PRO A 139 -7.78 -10.13 3.54
CA PRO A 139 -8.16 -11.12 4.53
C PRO A 139 -8.09 -10.53 5.94
N SER A 140 -9.06 -10.93 6.77
CA SER A 140 -9.19 -10.48 8.17
C SER A 140 -7.91 -10.70 8.99
N GLY A 141 -7.69 -9.84 9.99
CA GLY A 141 -6.61 -9.99 10.97
C GLY A 141 -5.37 -9.16 10.62
N SER A 142 -4.17 -9.70 10.87
CA SER A 142 -2.89 -8.98 10.73
C SER A 142 -2.49 -8.66 9.29
N SER A 143 -3.15 -9.26 8.30
CA SER A 143 -2.93 -9.02 6.87
C SER A 143 -3.84 -7.93 6.29
N MET A 144 -4.76 -7.41 7.09
CA MET A 144 -5.73 -6.41 6.67
C MET A 144 -5.05 -5.06 6.43
N LEU A 145 -5.52 -4.31 5.43
CA LEU A 145 -5.01 -2.99 5.10
C LEU A 145 -6.12 -1.96 5.31
N TRP A 146 -5.97 -1.12 6.33
CA TRP A 146 -6.82 0.02 6.61
C TRP A 146 -6.48 1.20 5.71
N VAL A 147 -7.53 1.81 5.16
CA VAL A 147 -7.45 2.90 4.19
C VAL A 147 -7.92 4.18 4.86
N TRP A 148 -7.02 5.16 4.89
CA TRP A 148 -7.24 6.45 5.54
C TRP A 148 -7.19 7.58 4.51
N ARG A 149 -7.99 8.63 4.72
CA ARG A 149 -7.84 9.84 3.92
C ARG A 149 -6.52 10.50 4.27
N GLN A 150 -5.89 11.12 3.28
CA GLN A 150 -4.77 12.00 3.55
C GLN A 150 -5.30 13.23 4.32
N PRO A 151 -4.73 13.56 5.48
CA PRO A 151 -5.05 14.81 6.16
C PRO A 151 -4.67 16.00 5.26
N ALA A 152 -5.41 17.12 5.41
CA ALA A 152 -4.96 18.38 4.83
C ALA A 152 -3.59 18.76 5.40
N ALA A 153 -2.71 19.29 4.54
CA ALA A 153 -1.39 19.77 4.93
C ALA A 153 -1.48 20.98 5.85
#